data_AF-X0XGH7-F1
#
_entry.id   AF-X0XGH7-F1
#
_cell.length_a   1.000
_cell.length_b   1.000
_cell.length_c   1.000
_cell.angle_alpha   90.00
_cell.angle_beta   90.00
_cell.angle_gamma   90.00
#
_symmetry.space_group_name_H-M   'P 1'
#
loop_
_entity.id
_entity.type
_entity.pdbx_description
1 polymer ?
#
loop_
_entity_poly.entity_id
_entity_poly.type
_entity_poly.pdbx_seq_one_letter_code
_entity_poly.pdbx_strand_id
1 'polypeptide(L)'
;QEERNGVLIGIVSGYLASWKPDEGGILGVPDRFVPGAFTKSIQQHKDRNDRQIRLKDHHGRTIGGFPIHTVLEDDRGLWGRGEINLATQLGREAHALAMQGVLTDFSVGFSAVDDKVEENLRNIYEAKIWEASIVDEPMNQDANITEVKIVTPFLDLPLASRMEPWVPNGAKERIKDFTESKTAPGEEYKSAFVWMDVERIERYDGYKLQIADVIDSQLTAIPRAIFKAANDIMSKSAGIPDEDNEPVIN
;
A
#
# COMPACT_ATOMS: atom_id res chain seq x y z
N GLN A 1 -12.03 -2.55 1.38
CA GLN A 1 -10.71 -2.89 1.98
C GLN A 1 -10.04 -3.88 1.06
N GLU A 2 -8.79 -3.65 0.61
CA GLU A 2 -8.04 -4.79 0.07
C GLU A 2 -7.69 -5.67 1.26
N GLU A 3 -8.38 -6.80 1.34
CA GLU A 3 -8.08 -7.86 2.28
C GLU A 3 -7.56 -9.06 1.51
N ARG A 4 -6.54 -9.70 2.06
CA ARG A 4 -6.23 -11.07 1.66
C ARG A 4 -6.76 -11.99 2.73
N ASN A 5 -7.80 -12.75 2.38
CA ASN A 5 -8.40 -13.74 3.27
C ASN A 5 -8.84 -13.16 4.63
N GLY A 6 -9.43 -11.95 4.63
CA GLY A 6 -9.90 -11.28 5.85
C GLY A 6 -8.81 -10.54 6.65
N VAL A 7 -7.62 -10.35 6.09
CA VAL A 7 -6.52 -9.62 6.74
C VAL A 7 -6.26 -8.32 6.00
N LEU A 8 -6.23 -7.20 6.75
CA LEU A 8 -5.87 -5.89 6.23
C LEU A 8 -4.43 -5.89 5.70
N ILE A 9 -4.26 -5.41 4.46
CA ILE A 9 -2.96 -5.32 3.81
C ILE A 9 -2.60 -3.90 3.38
N GLY A 10 -1.31 -3.58 3.45
CA GLY A 10 -0.70 -2.43 2.81
C GLY A 10 0.02 -2.88 1.54
N ILE A 11 0.10 -2.02 0.53
CA ILE A 11 0.74 -2.34 -0.74
C ILE A 11 2.11 -1.67 -0.82
N VAL A 12 3.11 -2.44 -1.25
CA VAL A 12 4.45 -1.96 -1.57
C VAL A 12 4.89 -2.60 -2.88
N SER A 13 5.34 -1.82 -3.85
CA SER A 13 5.73 -2.32 -5.17
C SER A 13 7.02 -1.67 -5.65
N GLY A 14 7.80 -2.41 -6.43
CA GLY A 14 9.09 -1.93 -6.93
C GLY A 14 9.96 -3.05 -7.46
N TYR A 15 11.23 -2.72 -7.67
CA TYR A 15 12.23 -3.65 -8.17
C TYR A 15 12.88 -4.37 -7.00
N LEU A 16 12.71 -5.69 -6.94
CA LEU A 16 13.34 -6.57 -5.95
C LEU A 16 14.82 -6.81 -6.27
N ALA A 17 15.14 -6.72 -7.56
CA ALA A 17 16.49 -6.69 -8.12
C ALA A 17 16.43 -6.03 -9.50
N SER A 18 17.53 -5.41 -9.92
CA SER A 18 17.74 -4.88 -11.26
C SER A 18 18.74 -5.73 -12.06
N TRP A 19 18.82 -5.50 -13.36
CA TRP A 19 19.85 -6.11 -14.22
C TRP A 19 21.21 -5.42 -14.14
N LYS A 20 21.32 -4.31 -13.41
CA LYS A 20 22.59 -3.64 -13.19
C LYS A 20 23.41 -4.41 -12.14
N PRO A 21 24.75 -4.47 -12.28
CA PRO A 21 25.61 -5.03 -11.25
C PRO A 21 25.35 -4.39 -9.88
N ASP A 22 25.44 -5.18 -8.82
CA ASP A 22 25.54 -4.67 -7.47
C ASP A 22 26.93 -4.05 -7.20
N GLU A 23 27.16 -3.51 -5.99
CA GLU A 23 28.45 -2.89 -5.65
C GLU A 23 29.55 -3.92 -5.30
N GLY A 24 29.20 -5.18 -5.09
CA GLY A 24 30.07 -6.17 -4.45
C GLY A 24 30.35 -5.86 -2.98
N GLY A 25 30.49 -6.90 -2.16
CA GLY A 25 30.93 -6.72 -0.77
C GLY A 25 32.42 -6.30 -0.70
N ILE A 26 32.89 -5.89 0.48
CA ILE A 26 34.30 -5.49 0.74
C ILE A 26 35.34 -6.48 0.18
N LEU A 27 34.99 -7.77 0.13
CA LEU A 27 35.82 -8.86 -0.39
C LEU A 27 35.14 -9.65 -1.53
N GLY A 28 33.97 -9.21 -1.98
CA GLY A 28 33.15 -9.91 -2.98
C GLY A 28 33.36 -9.34 -4.38
N VAL A 29 33.24 -10.20 -5.39
CA VAL A 29 33.01 -9.72 -6.76
C VAL A 29 31.56 -9.21 -6.84
N PRO A 30 31.29 -8.12 -7.58
CA PRO A 30 29.93 -7.72 -7.88
C PRO A 30 29.13 -8.84 -8.55
N ASP A 31 27.85 -8.91 -8.23
CA ASP A 31 26.88 -9.82 -8.85
C ASP A 31 26.02 -9.04 -9.86
N ARG A 32 25.76 -9.66 -11.03
CA ARG A 32 24.80 -9.18 -12.02
C ARG A 32 23.85 -10.30 -12.40
N PHE A 33 22.55 -10.07 -12.23
CA PHE A 33 21.53 -10.95 -12.79
C PHE A 33 21.40 -10.73 -14.30
N VAL A 34 21.43 -11.83 -15.05
CA VAL A 34 21.14 -11.82 -16.50
C VAL A 34 19.61 -11.86 -16.68
N PRO A 35 19.02 -11.09 -17.62
CA PRO A 35 17.59 -11.16 -17.88
C PRO A 35 17.12 -12.60 -18.11
N GLY A 36 16.07 -13.01 -17.38
CA GLY A 36 15.58 -14.40 -17.37
C GLY A 36 16.07 -15.23 -16.19
N ALA A 37 16.99 -14.71 -15.36
CA ALA A 37 17.56 -15.43 -14.23
C ALA A 37 16.53 -15.95 -13.24
N PHE A 38 15.39 -15.26 -13.08
CA PHE A 38 14.34 -15.63 -12.13
C PHE A 38 13.16 -16.38 -12.75
N THR A 39 13.07 -16.48 -14.08
CA THR A 39 11.96 -17.12 -14.81
C THR A 39 11.62 -18.51 -14.25
N LYS A 40 12.63 -19.37 -14.06
CA LYS A 40 12.42 -20.72 -13.51
C LYS A 40 11.95 -20.70 -12.06
N SER A 41 12.47 -19.79 -11.24
CA SER A 41 12.05 -19.66 -9.85
C SER A 41 10.61 -19.18 -9.74
N ILE A 42 10.20 -18.20 -10.54
CA ILE A 42 8.82 -17.73 -10.60
C ILE A 42 7.88 -18.88 -10.98
N GLN A 43 8.25 -19.69 -11.98
CA GLN A 43 7.46 -20.85 -12.37
C GLN A 43 7.37 -21.89 -11.25
N GLN A 44 8.47 -22.18 -10.55
CA GLN A 44 8.46 -23.10 -9.40
C GLN A 44 7.53 -22.63 -8.28
N HIS A 45 7.39 -21.32 -8.05
CA HIS A 45 6.43 -20.80 -7.08
C HIS A 45 4.98 -21.00 -7.54
N LYS A 46 4.68 -20.78 -8.83
CA LYS A 46 3.36 -21.06 -9.44
C LYS A 46 2.99 -22.54 -9.32
N ASP A 47 3.92 -23.43 -9.69
CA ASP A 47 3.73 -24.89 -9.64
C ASP A 47 3.49 -25.40 -8.21
N ARG A 48 3.92 -24.64 -7.20
CA ARG A 48 3.68 -24.93 -5.77
C ARG A 48 2.39 -24.30 -5.26
N ASN A 49 1.33 -24.40 -6.06
CA ASN A 49 0.00 -23.87 -5.74
C ASN A 49 0.05 -22.37 -5.42
N ASP A 50 0.61 -21.60 -6.36
CA ASP A 50 0.77 -20.16 -6.28
C ASP A 50 1.42 -19.67 -4.98
N ARG A 51 2.44 -20.39 -4.53
CA ARG A 51 3.14 -20.06 -3.29
C ARG A 51 3.78 -18.67 -3.40
N GLN A 52 3.39 -17.78 -2.50
CA GLN A 52 3.96 -16.44 -2.44
C GLN A 52 5.47 -16.45 -2.12
N ILE A 53 6.18 -15.46 -2.64
CA ILE A 53 7.51 -15.09 -2.14
C ILE A 53 7.29 -14.34 -0.82
N ARG A 54 8.11 -14.60 0.20
CA ARG A 54 7.94 -13.92 1.49
C ARG A 54 8.40 -12.47 1.36
N LEU A 55 7.60 -11.54 1.91
CA LEU A 55 8.02 -10.17 2.14
C LEU A 55 8.50 -10.06 3.58
N LYS A 56 9.74 -9.62 3.77
CA LYS A 56 10.41 -9.56 5.05
C LYS A 56 10.90 -8.17 5.41
N ASP A 57 11.19 -8.01 6.69
CA ASP A 57 11.91 -6.89 7.27
C ASP A 57 13.39 -7.29 7.42
N HIS A 58 14.30 -6.64 6.69
CA HIS A 58 15.75 -6.83 6.79
C HIS A 58 16.25 -8.28 6.70
N HIS A 59 15.70 -9.08 5.79
CA HIS A 59 15.95 -10.53 5.65
C HIS A 59 15.58 -11.36 6.89
N GLY A 60 15.02 -10.74 7.92
CA GLY A 60 14.64 -11.32 9.20
C GLY A 60 13.20 -11.84 9.20
N ARG A 61 12.33 -11.12 9.92
CA ARG A 61 10.95 -11.55 10.18
C ARG A 61 10.06 -11.29 8.96
N THR A 62 9.10 -12.19 8.75
CA THR A 62 8.11 -12.05 7.66
C THR A 62 7.05 -11.03 8.07
N ILE A 63 6.85 -10.03 7.21
CA ILE A 63 5.85 -8.97 7.38
C ILE A 63 4.70 -9.10 6.38
N GLY A 64 4.83 -9.99 5.38
CA GLY A 64 3.84 -10.16 4.35
C GLY A 64 4.26 -11.15 3.25
N GLY A 65 3.76 -10.94 2.05
CA GLY A 65 4.14 -11.74 0.89
C GLY A 65 3.93 -11.02 -0.43
N PHE A 66 4.60 -11.52 -1.46
CA PHE A 66 4.36 -11.19 -2.85
C PHE A 66 3.54 -12.32 -3.46
N PRO A 67 2.24 -12.09 -3.76
CA PRO A 67 1.46 -13.03 -4.56
C PRO A 67 2.20 -13.35 -5.86
N ILE A 68 2.35 -14.62 -6.22
CA ILE A 68 3.26 -14.95 -7.32
C ILE A 68 2.80 -14.38 -8.68
N HIS A 69 1.50 -14.12 -8.84
CA HIS A 69 0.96 -13.47 -10.05
C HIS A 69 1.28 -11.97 -10.15
N THR A 70 1.80 -11.35 -9.08
CA THR A 70 2.22 -9.94 -9.06
C THR A 70 3.73 -9.77 -9.18
N VAL A 71 4.47 -10.85 -9.44
CA VAL A 71 5.92 -10.85 -9.61
C VAL A 71 6.28 -11.22 -11.05
N LEU A 72 7.08 -10.39 -11.70
CA LEU A 72 7.50 -10.58 -13.09
C LEU A 72 8.90 -10.03 -13.33
N GLU A 73 9.54 -10.53 -14.39
CA GLU A 73 10.74 -9.91 -14.96
C GLU A 73 10.31 -8.94 -16.06
N ASP A 74 10.90 -7.74 -16.10
CA ASP A 74 10.75 -6.76 -17.17
C ASP A 74 12.14 -6.35 -17.73
N ASP A 75 12.17 -5.32 -18.59
CA ASP A 75 13.42 -4.83 -19.20
C ASP A 75 14.40 -4.19 -18.20
N ARG A 76 13.98 -3.94 -16.96
CA ARG A 76 14.79 -3.29 -15.91
C ARG A 76 15.22 -4.26 -14.81
N GLY A 77 14.37 -5.22 -14.44
CA GLY A 77 14.64 -6.09 -13.30
C GLY A 77 13.54 -7.09 -12.98
N LEU A 78 13.69 -7.70 -11.80
CA LEU A 78 12.64 -8.45 -11.13
C LEU A 78 11.74 -7.46 -10.40
N TRP A 79 10.54 -7.22 -10.93
CA TRP A 79 9.55 -6.35 -10.32
C TRP A 79 8.51 -7.17 -9.52
N GLY A 80 8.05 -6.62 -8.40
CA GLY A 80 6.99 -7.23 -7.61
C GLY A 80 6.07 -6.22 -6.95
N ARG A 81 4.77 -6.55 -6.87
CA ARG A 81 3.81 -5.92 -5.96
C ARG A 81 3.56 -6.81 -4.75
N GLY A 82 4.07 -6.38 -3.60
CA GLY A 82 3.96 -7.05 -2.31
C GLY A 82 2.83 -6.50 -1.45
N GLU A 83 2.41 -7.34 -0.51
CA GLU A 83 1.34 -7.07 0.44
C GLU A 83 1.89 -7.23 1.86
N ILE A 84 1.84 -6.16 2.66
CA ILE A 84 2.26 -6.13 4.06
C ILE A 84 1.06 -6.39 4.95
N ASN A 85 1.18 -7.31 5.90
CA ASN A 85 0.13 -7.61 6.87
C ASN A 85 0.05 -6.52 7.95
N LEU A 86 -0.95 -5.64 7.84
CA LEU A 86 -1.16 -4.51 8.76
C LEU A 86 -1.85 -4.92 10.09
N ALA A 87 -2.28 -6.17 10.23
CA ALA A 87 -2.73 -6.68 11.53
C ALA A 87 -1.54 -6.93 12.49
N THR A 88 -0.34 -7.12 11.94
CA THR A 88 0.89 -7.29 12.74
C THR A 88 1.54 -5.95 13.09
N GLN A 89 2.15 -5.86 14.27
CA GLN A 89 2.90 -4.65 14.66
C GLN A 89 4.05 -4.35 13.69
N LEU A 90 4.85 -5.37 13.38
CA LEU A 90 6.01 -5.20 12.49
C LEU A 90 5.61 -4.77 11.07
N GLY A 91 4.51 -5.31 10.55
CA GLY A 91 3.99 -4.89 9.25
C GLY A 91 3.56 -3.43 9.25
N ARG A 92 2.90 -2.95 10.31
CA ARG A 92 2.53 -1.53 10.44
C ARG A 92 3.74 -0.61 10.52
N GLU A 93 4.76 -1.00 11.29
CA GLU A 93 5.99 -0.22 11.44
C GLU A 93 6.75 -0.10 10.10
N ALA A 94 7.00 -1.24 9.43
CA ALA A 94 7.67 -1.25 8.13
C ALA A 94 6.90 -0.49 7.06
N HIS A 95 5.58 -0.67 7.00
CA HIS A 95 4.72 0.06 6.05
C HIS A 95 4.72 1.56 6.32
N ALA A 96 4.63 1.99 7.58
CA ALA A 96 4.66 3.41 7.94
C ALA A 96 5.99 4.08 7.56
N LEU A 97 7.12 3.41 7.81
CA LEU A 97 8.44 3.92 7.43
C LEU A 97 8.63 3.99 5.90
N ALA A 98 8.12 3.00 5.17
CA ALA A 98 8.12 3.03 3.71
C ALA A 98 7.21 4.14 3.14
N MET A 99 6.01 4.31 3.71
CA MET A 99 5.09 5.40 3.35
C MET A 99 5.70 6.78 3.62
N GLN A 100 6.45 6.92 4.70
CA GLN A 100 7.16 8.16 5.04
C GLN A 100 8.34 8.44 4.08
N GLY A 101 8.76 7.46 3.28
CA GLY A 101 9.94 7.56 2.42
C GLY A 101 11.26 7.40 3.18
N VAL A 102 11.24 6.82 4.38
CA VAL A 102 12.46 6.48 5.14
C VAL A 102 13.05 5.17 4.64
N LEU A 103 12.20 4.17 4.39
CA LEU A 103 12.59 2.92 3.75
C LEU A 103 12.21 2.96 2.29
N THR A 104 13.20 3.06 1.41
CA THR A 104 13.01 3.26 -0.03
C THR A 104 13.40 2.07 -0.88
N ASP A 105 13.94 1.02 -0.28
CA ASP A 105 14.66 0.00 -1.02
C ASP A 105 14.23 -1.43 -0.68
N PHE A 106 14.36 -2.29 -1.69
CA PHE A 106 14.17 -3.72 -1.61
C PHE A 106 15.50 -4.45 -1.76
N SER A 107 15.53 -5.70 -1.29
CA SER A 107 16.62 -6.63 -1.56
C SER A 107 16.07 -8.05 -1.74
N VAL A 108 16.48 -8.74 -2.80
CA VAL A 108 16.11 -10.14 -3.03
C VAL A 108 17.05 -11.10 -2.29
N GLY A 109 16.48 -12.01 -1.51
CA GLY A 109 17.19 -13.16 -0.98
C GLY A 109 17.12 -14.32 -1.96
N PHE A 110 18.27 -14.81 -2.42
CA PHE A 110 18.33 -15.83 -3.48
C PHE A 110 19.46 -16.86 -3.27
N SER A 111 19.45 -17.91 -4.09
CA SER A 111 20.61 -18.76 -4.34
C SER A 111 20.88 -18.83 -5.83
N ALA A 112 22.14 -18.61 -6.23
CA ALA A 112 22.56 -18.84 -7.61
C ALA A 112 22.53 -20.36 -7.91
N VAL A 113 21.95 -20.70 -9.05
CA VAL A 113 21.88 -22.08 -9.58
C VAL A 113 22.84 -22.23 -10.76
N ASP A 114 22.94 -21.20 -11.59
CA ASP A 114 23.89 -21.12 -12.71
C ASP A 114 24.51 -19.72 -12.71
N ASP A 115 25.84 -19.66 -12.61
CA ASP A 115 26.59 -18.43 -12.59
C ASP A 115 28.02 -18.60 -13.11
N LYS A 116 28.61 -17.50 -13.57
CA LYS A 116 29.99 -17.46 -14.06
C LYS A 116 30.66 -16.15 -13.70
N VAL A 117 31.87 -16.24 -13.16
CA VAL A 117 32.73 -15.07 -12.93
C VAL A 117 33.53 -14.77 -14.19
N GLU A 118 33.37 -13.56 -14.72
CA GLU A 118 34.10 -13.03 -15.87
C GLU A 118 34.52 -11.59 -15.58
N GLU A 119 35.78 -11.24 -15.82
CA GLU A 119 36.28 -9.86 -15.67
C GLU A 119 35.93 -9.20 -14.31
N ASN A 120 36.04 -9.98 -13.23
CA ASN A 120 35.73 -9.54 -11.86
C ASN A 120 34.23 -9.20 -11.62
N LEU A 121 33.34 -9.74 -12.45
CA LEU A 121 31.88 -9.65 -12.31
C LEU A 121 31.29 -11.06 -12.36
N ARG A 122 30.46 -11.42 -11.38
CA ARG A 122 29.72 -12.68 -11.39
C ARG A 122 28.39 -12.49 -12.09
N ASN A 123 28.25 -13.11 -13.26
CA ASN A 123 26.99 -13.15 -14.00
C ASN A 123 26.16 -14.33 -13.52
N ILE A 124 24.95 -14.07 -13.02
CA ILE A 124 24.00 -15.07 -12.54
C ILE A 124 22.95 -15.28 -13.63
N TYR A 125 22.97 -16.46 -14.25
CA TYR A 125 22.07 -16.86 -15.34
C TYR A 125 20.81 -17.57 -14.84
N GLU A 126 20.87 -18.15 -13.64
CA GLU A 126 19.71 -18.74 -12.98
C GLU A 126 19.80 -18.52 -11.46
N ALA A 127 18.74 -17.97 -10.88
CA ALA A 127 18.62 -17.69 -9.46
C ALA A 127 17.29 -18.23 -8.91
N LYS A 128 17.37 -18.87 -7.74
CA LYS A 128 16.22 -19.30 -6.96
C LYS A 128 15.86 -18.26 -5.90
N ILE A 129 14.67 -17.70 -5.98
CA ILE A 129 14.14 -16.71 -5.04
C ILE A 129 13.70 -17.41 -3.74
N TRP A 130 14.11 -16.86 -2.59
CA TRP A 130 13.65 -17.30 -1.27
C TRP A 130 12.65 -16.34 -0.64
N GLU A 131 12.94 -15.05 -0.77
CA GLU A 131 12.22 -13.93 -0.18
C GLU A 131 12.67 -12.63 -0.84
N ALA A 132 11.93 -11.56 -0.60
CA ALA A 132 12.42 -10.21 -0.80
C ALA A 132 12.09 -9.39 0.45
N SER A 133 12.96 -8.43 0.77
CA SER A 133 12.90 -7.66 2.00
C SER A 133 12.86 -6.17 1.72
N ILE A 134 12.14 -5.41 2.54
CA ILE A 134 12.44 -3.98 2.73
C ILE A 134 13.73 -3.89 3.54
N VAL A 135 14.66 -3.05 3.12
CA VAL A 135 15.98 -2.89 3.75
C VAL A 135 16.36 -1.42 3.86
N ASP A 136 17.26 -1.11 4.79
CA ASP A 136 17.89 0.20 4.89
C ASP A 136 18.81 0.50 3.70
N GLU A 137 19.62 -0.50 3.29
CA GLU A 137 20.61 -0.36 2.21
C GLU A 137 20.72 -1.67 1.41
N PRO A 138 20.40 -1.69 0.11
CA PRO A 138 20.52 -2.88 -0.72
C PRO A 138 21.94 -3.02 -1.29
N MET A 139 22.39 -4.26 -1.53
CA MET A 139 23.61 -4.44 -2.34
C MET A 139 23.38 -4.00 -3.79
N ASN A 140 22.21 -4.32 -4.34
CA ASN A 140 21.79 -3.85 -5.66
C ASN A 140 21.08 -2.50 -5.55
N GLN A 141 21.84 -1.41 -5.75
CA GLN A 141 21.41 -0.02 -5.53
C GLN A 141 20.22 0.45 -6.39
N ASP A 142 19.87 -0.30 -7.43
CA ASP A 142 18.70 -0.03 -8.28
C ASP A 142 17.47 -0.90 -7.91
N ALA A 143 17.52 -1.63 -6.79
CA ALA A 143 16.39 -2.38 -6.24
C ALA A 143 15.54 -1.48 -5.32
N ASN A 144 14.80 -0.54 -5.92
CA ASN A 144 14.02 0.45 -5.19
C ASN A 144 12.52 0.12 -5.10
N ILE A 145 11.90 0.64 -4.04
CA ILE A 145 10.46 0.76 -3.89
C ILE A 145 9.98 1.94 -4.75
N THR A 146 9.11 1.64 -5.71
CA THR A 146 8.56 2.65 -6.62
C THR A 146 7.19 3.16 -6.18
N GLU A 147 6.48 2.37 -5.38
CA GLU A 147 5.13 2.68 -4.94
C GLU A 147 4.89 2.12 -3.54
N VAL A 148 4.50 2.97 -2.60
CA VAL A 148 3.91 2.57 -1.33
C VAL A 148 2.51 3.15 -1.28
N LYS A 149 1.53 2.27 -1.10
CA LYS A 149 0.15 2.68 -0.90
C LYS A 149 -0.31 2.07 0.39
N ILE A 150 -0.81 2.91 1.28
CA ILE A 150 -1.99 2.52 2.04
C ILE A 150 -3.08 2.44 0.96
N VAL A 151 -3.75 1.30 0.85
CA VAL A 151 -5.10 1.35 0.30
C VAL A 151 -5.87 2.08 1.38
N THR A 152 -5.86 3.41 1.31
CA THR A 152 -6.81 4.21 2.07
C THR A 152 -8.14 3.60 1.70
N PRO A 153 -9.09 3.48 2.65
CA PRO A 153 -10.46 3.35 2.24
C PRO A 153 -10.75 4.61 1.40
N PHE A 154 -10.53 4.53 0.09
CA PHE A 154 -11.60 4.98 -0.77
C PHE A 154 -12.79 4.21 -0.24
N LEU A 155 -13.65 4.98 0.41
CA LEU A 155 -15.02 4.65 0.73
C LEU A 155 -15.53 3.69 -0.34
N ASP A 156 -15.60 2.39 -0.03
CA ASP A 156 -16.28 1.42 -0.88
C ASP A 156 -17.79 1.58 -0.64
N LEU A 157 -18.21 2.84 -0.67
CA LEU A 157 -19.58 3.23 -0.54
C LEU A 157 -20.15 3.18 -1.94
N PRO A 158 -21.26 2.46 -2.16
CA PRO A 158 -22.00 2.63 -3.39
C PRO A 158 -22.31 4.10 -3.58
N LEU A 159 -22.28 4.55 -4.84
CA LEU A 159 -22.68 5.90 -5.17
C LEU A 159 -24.20 5.89 -5.36
N ALA A 160 -24.91 6.70 -4.57
CA ALA A 160 -26.33 6.90 -4.77
C ALA A 160 -26.60 7.52 -6.16
N SER A 161 -27.85 7.43 -6.61
CA SER A 161 -28.30 8.17 -7.80
C SER A 161 -27.93 9.64 -7.68
N ARG A 162 -27.49 10.26 -8.78
CA ARG A 162 -27.18 11.70 -8.84
C ARG A 162 -28.33 12.57 -8.32
N MET A 163 -29.55 12.10 -8.48
CA MET A 163 -30.77 12.83 -8.10
C MET A 163 -31.25 12.54 -6.69
N GLU A 164 -30.59 11.63 -5.96
CA GLU A 164 -30.99 11.22 -4.62
C GLU A 164 -31.11 12.44 -3.68
N PRO A 165 -32.27 12.65 -3.04
CA PRO A 165 -32.41 13.69 -2.04
C PRO A 165 -31.49 13.42 -0.85
N TRP A 166 -30.97 14.48 -0.26
CA TRP A 166 -30.14 14.38 0.94
C TRP A 166 -30.64 15.34 2.01
N VAL A 167 -30.79 14.83 3.23
CA VAL A 167 -31.22 15.60 4.40
C VAL A 167 -30.06 15.70 5.38
N PRO A 168 -29.24 16.77 5.34
CA PRO A 168 -28.04 16.88 6.18
C PRO A 168 -28.37 16.91 7.68
N ASN A 169 -29.53 17.45 8.04
CA ASN A 169 -29.98 17.50 9.43
C ASN A 169 -30.21 16.07 9.96
N GLY A 170 -29.53 15.74 11.06
CA GLY A 170 -29.58 14.41 11.68
C GLY A 170 -28.78 13.33 10.96
N ALA A 171 -28.06 13.66 9.87
CA ALA A 171 -27.30 12.66 9.11
C ALA A 171 -26.17 12.03 9.95
N LYS A 172 -25.44 12.85 10.72
CA LYS A 172 -24.44 12.35 11.67
C LYS A 172 -25.02 11.35 12.68
N GLU A 173 -26.23 11.58 13.18
CA GLU A 173 -26.87 10.66 14.13
C GLU A 173 -27.30 9.35 13.45
N ARG A 174 -27.85 9.42 12.22
CA ARG A 174 -28.15 8.21 11.44
C ARG A 174 -26.92 7.35 11.20
N ILE A 175 -25.80 7.97 10.84
CA ILE A 175 -24.53 7.26 10.64
C ILE A 175 -24.07 6.64 11.96
N LYS A 176 -24.05 7.39 13.07
CA LYS A 176 -23.67 6.85 14.39
C LYS A 176 -24.50 5.64 14.79
N ASP A 177 -25.81 5.71 14.60
CA ASP A 177 -26.73 4.63 14.94
C ASP A 177 -26.49 3.39 14.06
N PHE A 178 -26.26 3.60 12.76
CA PHE A 178 -26.00 2.54 11.80
C PHE A 178 -24.66 1.84 12.03
N THR A 179 -23.59 2.61 12.25
CA THR A 179 -22.21 2.09 12.42
C THR A 179 -21.89 1.70 13.86
N GLU A 180 -22.92 1.58 14.73
CA GLU A 180 -22.81 1.32 16.17
C GLU A 180 -21.82 2.24 16.92
N SER A 181 -21.56 3.42 16.36
CA SER A 181 -20.54 4.37 16.83
C SER A 181 -21.15 5.38 17.79
N LYS A 182 -21.75 4.88 18.88
CA LYS A 182 -22.47 5.71 19.89
C LYS A 182 -21.56 6.33 20.93
N THR A 183 -20.50 5.62 21.31
CA THR A 183 -19.55 6.05 22.36
C THR A 183 -18.32 6.75 21.79
N ALA A 184 -17.83 6.30 20.64
CA ALA A 184 -16.72 6.90 19.91
C ALA A 184 -16.88 6.67 18.38
N PRO A 185 -16.21 7.48 17.54
CA PRO A 185 -16.15 7.30 16.09
C PRO A 185 -15.46 5.96 15.70
N GLY A 186 -16.23 4.96 15.29
CA GLY A 186 -15.69 3.70 14.74
C GLY A 186 -15.25 3.83 13.27
N GLU A 187 -14.48 2.88 12.76
CA GLU A 187 -13.90 2.93 11.39
C GLU A 187 -14.94 3.20 10.29
N GLU A 188 -16.12 2.58 10.38
CA GLU A 188 -17.19 2.80 9.41
C GLU A 188 -17.81 4.20 9.52
N TYR A 189 -17.92 4.78 10.73
CA TYR A 189 -18.32 6.18 10.91
C TYR A 189 -17.30 7.12 10.29
N LYS A 190 -16.00 6.87 10.49
CA LYS A 190 -14.91 7.70 9.94
C LYS A 190 -14.99 7.77 8.42
N SER A 191 -15.38 6.67 7.78
CA SER A 191 -15.55 6.60 6.34
C SER A 191 -16.63 7.56 5.80
N ALA A 192 -17.56 8.07 6.60
CA ALA A 192 -18.58 8.98 6.07
C ALA A 192 -18.07 10.42 5.76
N PHE A 193 -16.80 10.72 6.05
CA PHE A 193 -16.23 12.06 6.06
C PHE A 193 -14.93 12.15 5.26
N VAL A 194 -14.72 13.28 4.58
CA VAL A 194 -13.49 13.53 3.79
C VAL A 194 -12.38 14.14 4.64
N TRP A 195 -12.73 14.84 5.71
CA TRP A 195 -11.74 15.54 6.54
C TRP A 195 -11.86 15.13 8.00
N MET A 196 -10.72 14.84 8.61
CA MET A 196 -10.58 14.46 10.02
C MET A 196 -9.46 15.25 10.71
N ASP A 197 -9.75 15.72 11.91
CA ASP A 197 -8.77 16.28 12.83
C ASP A 197 -8.07 15.13 13.56
N VAL A 198 -6.80 14.89 13.22
CA VAL A 198 -5.99 13.79 13.79
C VAL A 198 -5.81 13.92 15.31
N GLU A 199 -5.84 15.14 15.85
CA GLU A 199 -5.76 15.37 17.30
C GLU A 199 -7.09 15.12 18.01
N ARG A 200 -8.20 15.03 17.25
CA ARG A 200 -9.56 14.83 17.75
C ARG A 200 -10.23 13.60 17.15
N ILE A 201 -9.45 12.61 16.72
CA ILE A 201 -9.96 11.41 16.05
C ILE A 201 -10.95 10.61 16.90
N GLU A 202 -10.83 10.66 18.23
CA GLU A 202 -11.76 10.02 19.18
C GLU A 202 -13.04 10.84 19.44
N ARG A 203 -13.21 12.00 18.79
CA ARG A 203 -14.30 12.94 19.04
C ARG A 203 -15.10 13.24 17.78
N TYR A 204 -16.44 13.26 17.90
CA TYR A 204 -17.32 13.52 16.75
C TYR A 204 -17.17 14.92 16.11
N ASP A 205 -16.65 15.90 16.85
CA ASP A 205 -16.38 17.25 16.36
C ASP A 205 -15.11 17.32 15.50
N GLY A 206 -14.26 16.28 15.51
CA GLY A 206 -13.11 16.14 14.63
C GLY A 206 -13.44 15.78 13.17
N TYR A 207 -14.70 15.48 12.85
CA TYR A 207 -15.11 14.97 11.53
C TYR A 207 -15.93 16.00 10.74
N LYS A 208 -15.45 16.34 9.55
CA LYS A 208 -16.01 17.39 8.67
C LYS A 208 -16.15 16.89 7.24
N LEU A 209 -16.88 17.66 6.41
CA LEU A 209 -17.10 17.32 5.01
C LEU A 209 -17.74 15.93 4.84
N GLN A 210 -18.95 15.77 5.39
CA GLN A 210 -19.70 14.53 5.25
C GLN A 210 -20.05 14.29 3.79
N ILE A 211 -19.78 13.09 3.29
CA ILE A 211 -20.07 12.70 1.89
C ILE A 211 -20.98 11.48 1.78
N ALA A 212 -21.27 10.81 2.90
CA ALA A 212 -22.12 9.62 2.93
C ALA A 212 -23.32 9.77 3.87
N ASP A 213 -24.32 8.91 3.69
CA ASP A 213 -25.46 8.74 4.59
C ASP A 213 -25.98 7.30 4.46
N VAL A 214 -26.95 6.92 5.29
CA VAL A 214 -27.55 5.58 5.26
C VAL A 214 -28.71 5.55 4.27
N ILE A 215 -28.59 4.73 3.22
CA ILE A 215 -29.65 4.43 2.25
C ILE A 215 -29.85 2.92 2.22
N ASP A 216 -31.10 2.45 2.31
CA ASP A 216 -31.45 1.04 2.23
C ASP A 216 -30.56 0.12 3.10
N SER A 217 -30.31 0.57 4.34
CA SER A 217 -29.44 -0.11 5.31
C SER A 217 -27.99 -0.30 4.87
N GLN A 218 -27.48 0.62 4.05
CA GLN A 218 -26.09 0.66 3.62
C GLN A 218 -25.54 2.09 3.70
N LEU A 219 -24.33 2.24 4.23
CA LEU A 219 -23.61 3.51 4.13
C LEU A 219 -23.28 3.77 2.65
N THR A 220 -23.74 4.89 2.12
CA THR A 220 -23.76 5.18 0.68
C THR A 220 -23.26 6.59 0.44
N ALA A 221 -22.36 6.77 -0.53
CA ALA A 221 -21.87 8.08 -0.92
C ALA A 221 -22.98 8.85 -1.64
N ILE A 222 -23.26 10.07 -1.18
CA ILE A 222 -24.38 10.87 -1.68
C ILE A 222 -23.85 12.00 -2.56
N PRO A 223 -24.17 12.04 -3.87
CA PRO A 223 -23.68 13.08 -4.78
C PRO A 223 -23.95 14.51 -4.28
N ARG A 224 -25.12 14.77 -3.67
CA ARG A 224 -25.44 16.08 -3.08
C ARG A 224 -24.59 16.42 -1.86
N ALA A 225 -24.22 15.43 -1.05
CA ALA A 225 -23.32 15.63 0.08
C ALA A 225 -21.90 15.95 -0.40
N ILE A 226 -21.42 15.24 -1.43
CA ILE A 226 -20.15 15.51 -2.10
C ILE A 226 -20.10 16.95 -2.65
N PHE A 227 -21.13 17.38 -3.38
CA PHE A 227 -21.19 18.75 -3.89
C PHE A 227 -21.27 19.79 -2.77
N LYS A 228 -21.97 19.49 -1.68
CA LYS A 228 -21.97 20.37 -0.51
C LYS A 228 -20.57 20.47 0.11
N ALA A 229 -19.89 19.35 0.31
CA ALA A 229 -18.52 19.32 0.84
C ALA A 229 -17.57 20.14 -0.05
N ALA A 230 -17.61 19.94 -1.36
CA ALA A 230 -16.82 20.73 -2.31
C ALA A 230 -17.14 22.23 -2.21
N ASN A 231 -18.42 22.60 -2.14
CA ASN A 231 -18.82 23.99 -1.94
C ASN A 231 -18.30 24.55 -0.61
N ASP A 232 -18.39 23.80 0.49
CA ASP A 232 -17.93 24.25 1.81
C ASP A 232 -16.42 24.51 1.85
N ILE A 233 -15.63 23.74 1.09
CA ILE A 233 -14.19 23.97 0.89
C ILE A 233 -13.99 25.28 0.10
N MET A 234 -14.63 25.38 -1.08
CA MET A 234 -14.46 26.55 -1.96
C MET A 234 -14.92 27.86 -1.31
N SER A 235 -15.95 27.82 -0.46
CA SER A 235 -16.43 28.99 0.27
C SER A 235 -15.78 29.17 1.64
N LYS A 236 -14.76 28.36 2.00
CA LYS A 236 -14.09 28.37 3.32
C LYS A 236 -15.05 28.29 4.51
N SER A 237 -16.19 27.63 4.33
CA SER A 237 -17.22 27.45 5.36
C SER A 237 -17.15 26.08 6.05
N ALA A 238 -16.23 25.22 5.65
CA ALA A 238 -15.97 23.94 6.30
C ALA A 238 -15.34 24.09 7.70
N GLY A 239 -14.72 25.23 7.98
CA GLY A 239 -13.98 25.48 9.23
C GLY A 239 -12.75 24.57 9.41
N ILE A 240 -12.21 24.06 8.31
CA ILE A 240 -10.93 23.33 8.27
C ILE A 240 -9.77 24.33 8.13
N PRO A 241 -8.52 23.95 8.44
CA PRO A 241 -7.34 24.79 8.23
C PRO A 241 -7.27 25.39 6.83
N ASP A 242 -6.74 26.61 6.69
CA ASP A 242 -6.67 27.30 5.39
C ASP A 242 -5.88 26.51 4.33
N GLU A 243 -4.82 25.80 4.75
CA GLU A 243 -4.03 24.91 3.89
C GLU A 243 -4.84 23.77 3.26
N ASP A 244 -5.85 23.27 3.98
CA ASP A 244 -6.76 22.23 3.50
C ASP A 244 -7.94 22.80 2.67
N ASN A 245 -8.06 24.14 2.57
CA ASN A 245 -9.04 24.81 1.72
C ASN A 245 -8.47 25.22 0.36
N GLU A 246 -7.18 25.02 0.11
CA GLU A 246 -6.57 25.45 -1.14
C GLU A 246 -7.07 24.62 -2.33
N PRO A 247 -7.44 25.25 -3.46
CA PRO A 247 -7.82 24.52 -4.66
C PRO A 247 -6.61 23.77 -5.22
N VAL A 248 -6.84 22.60 -5.80
CA VAL A 248 -5.82 21.90 -6.58
C VAL A 248 -5.49 22.75 -7.81
N ILE A 249 -4.30 23.36 -7.82
CA ILE A 249 -3.77 24.11 -8.96
C ILE A 249 -3.07 23.10 -9.87
N ASN A 250 -3.52 23.00 -11.13
CA ASN A 250 -2.85 22.23 -12.18
C ASN A 250 -1.69 23.01 -12.79
#